data_AF-A0AAN4ZV44-F1
#
_entry.id   AF-A0AAN4ZV44-F1
#
_cell.length_a   1.000
_cell.length_b   1.000
_cell.length_c   1.000
_cell.angle_alpha   90.00
_cell.angle_beta   90.00
_cell.angle_gamma   90.00
#
_symmetry.space_group_name_H-M   'P 1'
#
loop_
_entity.id
_entity.type
_entity.pdbx_description
1 polymer ?
#
loop_
_entity_poly.entity_id
_entity_poly.type
_entity_poly.pdbx_seq_one_letter_code
_entity_poly.pdbx_strand_id
1 'polypeptide(L)'
;LKVVDLIVQELFELLQFEDSEVSKFALQALKDLTEDDYEDECTEQRILVRDSGILPLVFKHLGNDVNELVEYALRVLINIARESDTSLKQSVIELGTLRLL
;
A
#
# COMPACT_ATOMS: atom_id res chain seq x y z
N LEU A 1 -17.92 3.09 -13.44
CA LEU A 1 -16.87 2.72 -12.46
C LEU A 1 -16.93 1.23 -12.24
N LYS A 2 -15.78 0.55 -12.23
CA LYS A 2 -15.68 -0.82 -11.73
C LYS A 2 -15.79 -0.77 -10.20
N VAL A 3 -16.22 -1.87 -9.59
CA VAL A 3 -16.32 -1.99 -8.12
C VAL A 3 -14.97 -1.71 -7.45
N VAL A 4 -13.87 -2.13 -8.08
CA VAL A 4 -12.52 -1.89 -7.56
C VAL A 4 -12.14 -0.40 -7.51
N ASP A 5 -12.59 0.42 -8.47
CA ASP A 5 -12.35 1.88 -8.46
C ASP A 5 -12.98 2.51 -7.22
N LEU A 6 -14.21 2.09 -6.90
CA LEU A 6 -14.95 2.55 -5.72
C LEU A 6 -14.26 2.10 -4.42
N ILE A 7 -13.75 0.87 -4.39
CA ILE A 7 -13.00 0.35 -3.23
C ILE A 7 -11.75 1.21 -2.99
N VAL A 8 -10.95 1.47 -4.02
CA VAL A 8 -9.72 2.27 -3.87
C VAL A 8 -10.03 3.71 -3.45
N GLN A 9 -11.11 4.31 -3.97
CA GLN A 9 -11.58 5.62 -3.53
C GLN A 9 -12.00 5.62 -2.05
N GLU A 10 -12.78 4.63 -1.61
CA GLU A 10 -13.19 4.55 -0.21
C GLU A 10 -12.00 4.33 0.72
N LEU A 11 -11.04 3.47 0.32
CA LEU A 11 -9.81 3.24 1.08
C LEU A 11 -8.95 4.52 1.17
N PHE A 12 -8.96 5.36 0.14
CA PHE A 12 -8.30 6.66 0.17
C PHE A 12 -8.91 7.58 1.23
N GLU A 13 -10.24 7.64 1.29
CA GLU A 13 -10.96 8.41 2.33
C GLU A 13 -10.67 7.85 3.72
N LEU A 14 -10.75 6.52 3.90
CA LEU A 14 -10.50 5.87 5.19
C LEU A 14 -9.07 6.11 5.74
N LEU A 15 -8.06 6.19 4.87
CA LEU A 15 -6.67 6.49 5.29
C LEU A 15 -6.42 7.94 5.69
N GLN A 16 -7.38 8.85 5.46
CA GLN A 16 -7.29 10.23 5.93
C GLN A 16 -7.77 10.39 7.38
N PHE A 17 -8.50 9.42 7.93
CA PHE A 17 -8.92 9.45 9.33
C PHE A 17 -7.72 9.28 10.26
N GLU A 18 -7.80 9.89 11.45
CA GLU A 18 -6.75 9.77 12.49
C GLU A 18 -6.91 8.50 13.35
N ASP A 19 -7.96 7.72 13.11
CA ASP A 19 -8.24 6.49 13.84
C ASP A 19 -7.33 5.36 13.35
N SER A 20 -6.47 4.86 14.25
CA SER A 20 -5.49 3.83 13.94
C SER A 20 -6.10 2.47 13.60
N GLU A 21 -7.28 2.15 14.11
CA GLU A 21 -7.99 0.90 13.81
C GLU A 21 -8.61 0.96 12.41
N VAL A 22 -9.22 2.09 12.06
CA VAL A 22 -9.73 2.34 10.70
C VAL A 22 -8.60 2.29 9.68
N SER A 23 -7.50 3.00 9.93
CA SER A 23 -6.33 2.98 9.06
C SER A 23 -5.74 1.58 8.91
N LYS A 24 -5.80 0.76 9.97
CA LYS A 24 -5.31 -0.62 9.91
C LYS A 24 -6.12 -1.45 8.95
N PHE A 25 -7.45 -1.43 9.06
CA PHE A 25 -8.31 -2.18 8.15
C PHE A 25 -8.19 -1.67 6.71
N ALA A 26 -8.03 -0.37 6.52
CA ALA A 26 -7.81 0.21 5.20
C ALA A 26 -6.48 -0.26 4.57
N LEU A 27 -5.37 -0.25 5.33
CA LEU A 27 -4.08 -0.76 4.86
C LEU A 27 -4.11 -2.27 4.62
N GLN A 28 -4.80 -3.03 5.46
CA GLN A 28 -4.97 -4.48 5.26
C GLN A 28 -5.72 -4.77 3.95
N ALA A 29 -6.81 -4.04 3.68
CA ALA A 29 -7.55 -4.20 2.43
C ALA A 29 -6.70 -3.82 1.21
N LEU A 30 -5.87 -2.77 1.28
CA LEU A 30 -4.92 -2.45 0.22
C LEU A 30 -3.84 -3.53 0.05
N LYS A 31 -3.38 -4.11 1.16
CA LYS A 31 -2.42 -5.22 1.15
C LYS A 31 -3.00 -6.40 0.39
N ASP A 32 -4.23 -6.81 0.73
CA ASP A 32 -4.95 -7.90 0.07
C ASP A 32 -5.25 -7.57 -1.41
N LEU A 33 -5.59 -6.33 -1.73
CA LEU A 33 -5.91 -5.91 -3.10
C LEU A 33 -4.69 -5.88 -4.02
N THR A 34 -3.50 -5.68 -3.46
CA THR A 34 -2.24 -5.61 -4.21
C THR A 34 -1.45 -6.92 -4.17
N GLU A 35 -1.85 -7.85 -3.31
CA GLU A 35 -1.29 -9.19 -3.21
C GLU A 35 -1.85 -10.06 -4.33
N ASP A 36 -0.96 -10.75 -5.05
CA ASP A 36 -1.39 -11.72 -6.05
C ASP A 36 -1.11 -13.14 -5.57
N ASP A 37 -1.97 -14.05 -6.03
CA ASP A 37 -1.78 -15.48 -5.85
C ASP A 37 -0.67 -16.06 -6.78
N TYR A 38 -0.28 -15.33 -7.83
CA TYR A 38 0.71 -15.78 -8.83
C TYR A 38 1.76 -14.71 -9.11
N GLU A 39 3.04 -15.11 -9.14
CA GLU A 39 4.18 -14.19 -9.03
C GLU A 39 4.46 -13.29 -10.25
N ASP A 40 3.77 -13.47 -11.38
CA ASP A 40 4.15 -12.90 -12.68
C ASP A 40 3.03 -12.15 -13.45
N GLU A 41 1.85 -11.90 -12.85
CA GLU A 41 0.79 -11.15 -13.54
C GLU A 41 0.55 -9.76 -12.96
N CYS A 42 0.72 -8.72 -13.77
CA CYS A 42 0.29 -7.37 -13.40
C CYS A 42 -1.23 -7.30 -13.27
N THR A 43 -1.73 -7.36 -12.04
CA THR A 43 -3.18 -7.23 -11.81
C THR A 43 -3.64 -5.79 -12.02
N GLU A 44 -4.82 -5.64 -12.63
CA GLU A 44 -5.48 -4.35 -12.85
C GLU A 44 -5.60 -3.56 -11.51
N GLN A 45 -5.76 -4.30 -10.41
CA GLN A 45 -5.81 -3.83 -9.04
C GLN A 45 -4.52 -3.08 -8.63
N ARG A 46 -3.34 -3.67 -8.88
CA ARG A 46 -2.06 -3.02 -8.56
C ARG A 46 -1.83 -1.74 -9.34
N ILE A 47 -2.12 -1.77 -10.65
CA ILE A 47 -2.04 -0.58 -11.51
C ILE A 47 -2.94 0.53 -10.96
N LEU A 48 -4.18 0.18 -10.63
CA LEU A 48 -5.14 1.12 -10.08
C LEU A 48 -4.66 1.73 -8.75
N VAL A 49 -4.17 0.92 -7.81
CA VAL A 49 -3.65 1.41 -6.52
C VAL A 49 -2.43 2.31 -6.73
N ARG A 50 -1.54 1.99 -7.69
CA ARG A 50 -0.40 2.84 -8.03
C ARG A 50 -0.85 4.20 -8.57
N ASP A 51 -1.82 4.20 -9.47
CA ASP A 51 -2.23 5.39 -10.24
C ASP A 51 -3.31 6.23 -9.52
N SER A 52 -3.90 5.72 -8.43
CA SER A 52 -4.95 6.42 -7.66
C SER A 52 -4.44 7.58 -6.81
N GLY A 53 -3.13 7.69 -6.60
CA GLY A 53 -2.55 8.69 -5.71
C GLY A 53 -2.68 8.37 -4.22
N ILE A 54 -3.03 7.12 -3.85
CA ILE A 54 -3.14 6.69 -2.44
C ILE A 54 -1.79 6.46 -1.75
N LEU A 55 -0.72 6.23 -2.53
CA LEU A 55 0.61 5.89 -2.00
C LEU A 55 1.19 6.89 -0.99
N PRO A 56 1.05 8.22 -1.11
CA PRO A 56 1.47 9.18 -0.08
C PRO A 56 0.80 8.92 1.29
N LEU A 57 -0.47 8.50 1.30
CA LEU A 57 -1.16 8.14 2.54
C LEU A 57 -0.59 6.84 3.11
N VAL A 58 -0.28 5.86 2.27
CA VAL A 58 0.42 4.63 2.69
C VAL A 58 1.79 4.96 3.29
N PHE A 59 2.57 5.84 2.66
CA PHE A 59 3.88 6.30 3.16
C PHE A 59 3.78 6.98 4.52
N LYS A 60 2.73 7.78 4.79
CA LYS A 60 2.53 8.41 6.11
C LYS A 60 2.46 7.39 7.25
N HIS A 61 1.93 6.20 6.98
CA HIS A 61 1.79 5.14 7.98
C HIS A 61 3.11 4.42 8.29
N LEU A 62 4.13 4.59 7.44
CA LEU A 62 5.52 4.27 7.80
C LEU A 62 6.09 5.23 8.85
N GLY A 63 5.33 6.20 9.37
CA GLY A 63 5.73 7.05 10.49
C GLY A 63 5.15 6.58 11.83
N ASN A 64 4.29 5.56 11.84
CA ASN A 64 3.50 5.18 13.01
C ASN A 64 4.28 4.31 14.00
N ASP A 65 3.87 4.33 15.27
CA ASP A 65 4.42 3.51 16.37
C ASP A 65 3.72 2.14 16.47
N VAL A 66 2.60 1.95 15.76
CA VAL A 66 1.88 0.68 15.72
C VAL A 66 2.49 -0.24 14.67
N ASN A 67 3.20 -1.28 15.13
CA ASN A 67 3.91 -2.22 14.25
C ASN A 67 3.02 -2.83 13.14
N GLU A 68 1.77 -3.17 13.43
CA GLU A 68 0.83 -3.72 12.42
C GLU A 68 0.55 -2.73 11.27
N LEU A 69 0.39 -1.43 11.57
CA LEU A 69 0.17 -0.39 10.55
C LEU A 69 1.39 -0.28 9.63
N VAL A 70 2.57 -0.31 10.24
CA VAL A 70 3.85 -0.22 9.51
C VAL A 70 4.03 -1.43 8.62
N GLU A 71 3.72 -2.63 9.12
CA GLU A 71 3.82 -3.87 8.35
C GLU A 71 2.91 -3.85 7.11
N TYR A 72 1.63 -3.49 7.27
CA TYR A 72 0.71 -3.45 6.14
C TYR A 72 1.09 -2.38 5.12
N ALA A 73 1.51 -1.19 5.57
CA ALA A 73 2.01 -0.16 4.67
C ALA A 73 3.23 -0.65 3.88
N LEU A 74 4.20 -1.30 4.53
CA LEU A 74 5.36 -1.88 3.85
C LEU A 74 4.96 -2.95 2.83
N ARG A 75 4.02 -3.83 3.17
CA ARG A 75 3.56 -4.87 2.23
C ARG A 75 2.91 -4.27 0.97
N VAL A 76 2.03 -3.27 1.13
CA VAL A 76 1.42 -2.57 -0.02
C VAL A 76 2.51 -1.99 -0.91
N LEU A 77 3.50 -1.32 -0.32
CA LEU A 77 4.61 -0.73 -1.08
C LEU A 77 5.46 -1.80 -1.77
N ILE A 78 5.76 -2.92 -1.11
CA ILE A 78 6.47 -4.06 -1.70
C ILE A 78 5.68 -4.63 -2.88
N ASN A 79 4.38 -4.86 -2.72
CA ASN A 79 3.51 -5.42 -3.75
C ASN A 79 3.47 -4.51 -5.00
N ILE A 80 3.31 -3.20 -4.80
CA ILE A 80 3.37 -2.22 -5.90
C ILE A 80 4.77 -2.16 -6.51
N ALA A 81 5.80 -2.31 -5.69
CA ALA A 81 7.17 -2.28 -6.14
C ALA A 81 7.54 -3.49 -7.01
N ARG A 82 6.97 -4.69 -6.78
CA ARG A 82 7.33 -5.94 -7.49
C ARG A 82 7.35 -5.82 -9.02
N GLU A 83 6.59 -4.90 -9.60
CA GLU A 83 6.54 -4.68 -11.05
C GLU A 83 6.99 -3.29 -11.52
N SER A 84 7.33 -2.42 -10.58
CA SER A 84 7.88 -1.12 -10.90
C SER A 84 9.34 -1.22 -11.35
N ASP A 85 9.79 -0.19 -12.11
CA ASP A 85 11.18 -0.02 -12.50
C ASP A 85 12.10 -0.16 -11.26
N THR A 86 13.32 -0.65 -11.47
CA THR A 86 14.29 -1.01 -10.42
C THR A 86 14.47 0.11 -9.37
N SER A 87 14.29 1.37 -9.79
CA SER A 87 14.34 2.57 -8.95
C SER A 87 13.24 2.64 -7.87
N LEU A 88 11.99 2.29 -8.17
CA LEU A 88 10.89 2.35 -7.19
C LEU A 88 10.97 1.16 -6.22
N LYS A 89 11.38 -0.03 -6.70
CA LYS A 89 11.79 -1.15 -5.85
C LYS A 89 12.85 -0.75 -4.84
N GLN A 90 13.91 -0.12 -5.33
CA GLN A 90 15.04 0.29 -4.49
C GLN A 90 14.61 1.34 -3.46
N SER A 91 13.78 2.32 -3.86
CA SER A 91 13.26 3.35 -2.97
C SER A 91 12.37 2.78 -1.84
N VAL A 92 11.53 1.80 -2.15
CA VAL A 92 10.69 1.11 -1.14
C VAL A 92 11.54 0.27 -0.19
N ILE A 93 12.53 -0.47 -0.72
CA ILE A 93 13.45 -1.25 0.10
C ILE A 93 14.27 -0.34 1.02
N GLU A 94 14.81 0.77 0.52
CA GLU A 94 15.58 1.73 1.31
C GLU A 94 14.74 2.33 2.45
N LEU A 95 13.48 2.69 2.18
CA LEU A 95 12.56 3.18 3.22
C LEU A 95 12.21 2.12 4.27
N GLY A 96 12.03 0.86 3.87
CA GLY A 96 11.83 -0.25 4.81
C GLY A 96 13.08 -0.59 5.61
N THR A 97 14.26 -0.51 5.00
CA THR A 97 15.56 -0.86 5.61
C THR A 97 16.04 0.22 6.58
N LEU A 98 15.83 1.50 6.27
CA LEU A 98 16.13 2.64 7.15
C LEU A 98 15.36 2.61 8.47
N ARG A 99 14.26 1.86 8.56
CA ARG A 99 13.44 1.72 9.77
C ARG A 99 13.80 0.52 10.64
N LEU A 100 14.57 -0.43 10.13
CA LEU A 100 15.03 -1.62 10.85
C LEU A 100 16.43 -1.45 11.48
N LEU A 101 17.11 -0.33 11.19
CA LEU A 101 18.39 0.10 11.77
C LEU A 101 18.19 1.15 12.87
#